data_AF-A0AAC9KA21-F1
#
_entry.id   AF-A0AAC9KA21-F1
#
_cell.length_a   1.000
_cell.length_b   1.000
_cell.length_c   1.000
_cell.angle_alpha   90.00
_cell.angle_beta   90.00
_cell.angle_gamma   90.00
#
_symmetry.space_group_name_H-M   'P 1'
#
loop_
_entity.id
_entity.type
_entity.pdbx_description
1 polymer ?
#
loop_
_entity_poly.entity_id
_entity_poly.type
_entity_poly.pdbx_seq_one_letter_code
_entity_poly.pdbx_strand_id
1 'polypeptide(L)'
;MSKRKIQIVKCIMMQKDEDIVLWPWIVYHGYMFGFNNIIILDNGSVKTKVKNSLEQLEKLGGKVYRQFDTKVDFELKGEIISNVIKILKRTEKFDFVFVLDCDEFIGLWKNDKISVDRSEINKYLCSLDKKEEWYRINTCMYNDPSRKGWYWPQEAKKGFVSSCFDGSIDRGFHEFKTQKGGRESNLTHFHYHFKPFLRFIEHCKEKLSHRLNIENDEEVKNYQGPGVHLIRNMLYNEENYIKQFNVFITVFLPDFCNLMSVLGCESTIIGFVSEYNEPNHIRVRKPSEVMECPGIEIIFDSNQYLEDNFDVNASGTKSIVHYLYCGYNEKNRKVKNIDISFVE
;
A
#
# COMPACT_ATOMS: atom_id res chain seq x y z
N MET A 1 27.24 -24.58 -7.54
CA MET A 1 26.36 -23.40 -7.33
C MET A 1 24.93 -23.78 -7.65
N SER A 2 24.07 -23.91 -6.64
CA SER A 2 22.64 -24.18 -6.84
C SER A 2 22.01 -22.99 -7.56
N LYS A 3 21.39 -23.20 -8.73
CA LYS A 3 20.61 -22.16 -9.43
C LYS A 3 19.54 -21.67 -8.46
N ARG A 4 19.64 -20.43 -7.98
CA ARG A 4 18.61 -19.83 -7.10
C ARG A 4 17.27 -19.92 -7.82
N LYS A 5 16.33 -20.69 -7.26
CA LYS A 5 14.97 -20.84 -7.77
C LYS A 5 14.24 -19.50 -7.61
N ILE A 6 13.87 -18.86 -8.73
CA ILE A 6 13.00 -17.69 -8.73
C ILE A 6 11.60 -18.15 -8.32
N GLN A 7 10.95 -17.42 -7.40
CA GLN A 7 9.58 -17.73 -7.01
C GLN A 7 8.61 -17.30 -8.11
N ILE A 8 7.59 -18.12 -8.36
CA ILE A 8 6.50 -17.75 -9.26
C ILE A 8 5.40 -17.12 -8.41
N VAL A 9 5.26 -15.80 -8.52
CA VAL A 9 4.33 -15.01 -7.70
C VAL A 9 3.24 -14.47 -8.62
N LYS A 10 1.98 -14.78 -8.33
CA LYS A 10 0.83 -14.19 -9.02
C LYS A 10 0.32 -12.97 -8.26
N CYS A 11 -0.08 -11.92 -8.96
CA CYS A 11 -0.76 -10.76 -8.38
C CYS A 11 -2.17 -10.67 -8.94
N ILE A 12 -3.17 -10.66 -8.06
CA ILE A 12 -4.58 -10.59 -8.41
C ILE A 12 -5.18 -9.33 -7.80
N MET A 13 -5.96 -8.62 -8.61
CA MET A 13 -6.67 -7.41 -8.23
C MET A 13 -8.08 -7.45 -8.83
N MET A 14 -9.06 -6.90 -8.12
CA MET A 14 -10.33 -6.46 -8.71
C MET A 14 -10.42 -4.94 -8.63
N GLN A 15 -10.69 -4.27 -9.74
CA GLN A 15 -10.70 -2.80 -9.81
C GLN A 15 -11.82 -2.29 -10.70
N LYS A 16 -12.22 -1.03 -10.48
CA LYS A 16 -13.11 -0.28 -11.37
C LYS A 16 -12.62 1.17 -11.46
N ASP A 17 -12.37 1.64 -12.67
CA ASP A 17 -12.10 3.05 -12.98
C ASP A 17 -10.94 3.70 -12.19
N GLU A 18 -9.92 2.92 -11.78
CA GLU A 18 -8.73 3.39 -11.04
C GLU A 18 -7.68 4.02 -11.97
N ASP A 19 -8.00 5.16 -12.58
CA ASP A 19 -7.23 5.78 -13.66
C ASP A 19 -5.87 6.42 -13.27
N ILE A 20 -5.65 6.68 -11.98
CA ILE A 20 -4.41 7.26 -11.46
C ILE A 20 -3.37 6.18 -11.17
N VAL A 21 -3.77 5.11 -10.48
CA VAL A 21 -2.85 4.12 -9.89
C VAL A 21 -2.78 2.80 -10.64
N LEU A 22 -3.73 2.49 -11.55
CA LEU A 22 -3.76 1.22 -12.26
C LEU A 22 -2.50 0.94 -13.08
N TRP A 23 -2.07 1.89 -13.92
CA TRP A 23 -0.86 1.70 -14.72
C TRP A 23 0.41 1.60 -13.85
N PRO A 24 0.62 2.50 -12.86
CA PRO A 24 1.66 2.33 -11.85
C PRO A 24 1.66 0.94 -11.20
N TRP A 25 0.49 0.45 -10.78
CA TRP A 25 0.34 -0.87 -10.15
C TRP A 25 0.73 -2.01 -11.10
N ILE A 26 0.29 -1.94 -12.37
CA ILE A 26 0.62 -2.92 -13.41
C ILE A 26 2.13 -2.98 -13.64
N VAL A 27 2.77 -1.82 -13.84
CA VAL A 27 4.20 -1.76 -14.18
C VAL A 27 5.04 -2.18 -12.98
N TYR A 28 4.70 -1.74 -11.77
CA TYR A 28 5.41 -2.12 -10.55
C TYR A 28 5.41 -3.63 -10.33
N HIS A 29 4.21 -4.24 -10.28
CA HIS A 29 4.11 -5.67 -10.02
C HIS A 29 4.59 -6.50 -11.22
N GLY A 30 4.41 -6.01 -12.44
CA GLY A 30 4.98 -6.60 -13.67
C GLY A 30 6.51 -6.60 -13.65
N TYR A 31 7.14 -5.51 -13.17
CA TYR A 31 8.58 -5.45 -12.93
C TYR A 31 9.03 -6.45 -11.85
N MET A 32 8.31 -6.53 -10.73
CA MET A 32 8.67 -7.40 -9.61
C MET A 32 8.54 -8.89 -9.95
N PHE A 33 7.42 -9.27 -10.57
CA PHE A 33 6.99 -10.67 -10.66
C PHE A 33 6.75 -11.16 -12.10
N GLY A 34 6.76 -10.27 -13.09
CA GLY A 34 6.49 -10.57 -14.50
C GLY A 34 5.05 -10.29 -14.91
N PHE A 35 4.84 -9.65 -16.06
CA PHE A 35 3.51 -9.27 -16.56
C PHE A 35 2.57 -10.46 -16.77
N ASN A 36 3.10 -11.60 -17.19
CA ASN A 36 2.37 -12.87 -17.33
C ASN A 36 1.86 -13.48 -16.00
N ASN A 37 2.27 -12.90 -14.88
CA ASN A 37 1.78 -13.26 -13.55
C ASN A 37 0.76 -12.27 -12.98
N ILE A 38 0.38 -11.25 -13.75
CA ILE A 38 -0.62 -10.26 -13.35
C ILE A 38 -1.99 -10.69 -13.87
N ILE A 39 -2.98 -10.66 -12.96
CA ILE A 39 -4.37 -11.00 -13.23
C ILE A 39 -5.25 -9.87 -12.70
N ILE A 40 -6.03 -9.24 -13.57
CA ILE A 40 -6.96 -8.17 -13.20
C ILE A 40 -8.39 -8.61 -13.50
N LEU A 41 -9.26 -8.44 -12.51
CA LEU A 41 -10.70 -8.56 -12.64
C LEU A 41 -11.25 -7.13 -12.80
N ASP A 42 -11.65 -6.77 -14.01
CA ASP A 42 -12.21 -5.46 -14.30
C ASP A 42 -13.71 -5.46 -13.99
N ASN A 43 -14.12 -4.66 -13.00
CA ASN A 43 -15.50 -4.57 -12.53
C ASN A 43 -16.31 -3.54 -13.33
N GLY A 44 -16.23 -3.64 -14.66
CA GLY A 44 -16.99 -2.82 -15.59
C GLY A 44 -16.48 -1.37 -15.69
N SER A 45 -15.17 -1.18 -15.87
CA SER A 45 -14.60 0.15 -16.05
C SER A 45 -15.09 0.79 -17.35
N VAL A 46 -15.39 2.09 -17.30
CA VAL A 46 -15.84 2.89 -18.45
C VAL A 46 -14.80 3.89 -18.91
N LYS A 47 -13.86 4.30 -18.03
CA LYS A 47 -12.83 5.30 -18.34
C LYS A 47 -11.87 4.79 -19.43
N THR A 48 -11.71 5.56 -20.51
CA THR A 48 -10.84 5.21 -21.65
C THR A 48 -9.40 4.94 -21.23
N LYS A 49 -8.85 5.74 -20.31
CA LYS A 49 -7.48 5.55 -19.80
C LYS A 49 -7.29 4.19 -19.11
N VAL A 50 -8.32 3.74 -18.38
CA VAL A 50 -8.31 2.43 -17.71
C VAL A 50 -8.39 1.31 -18.74
N LYS A 51 -9.31 1.39 -19.71
CA LYS A 51 -9.42 0.42 -20.81
C LYS A 51 -8.10 0.27 -21.57
N ASN A 52 -7.46 1.39 -21.94
CA ASN A 52 -6.16 1.38 -22.61
C ASN A 52 -5.07 0.69 -21.76
N SER A 53 -5.06 0.92 -20.44
CA SER A 53 -4.11 0.29 -19.52
C SER A 53 -4.32 -1.23 -19.45
N LEU A 54 -5.57 -1.69 -19.42
CA LEU A 54 -5.93 -3.10 -19.43
C LEU A 54 -5.56 -3.79 -20.75
N GLU A 55 -5.84 -3.16 -21.88
CA GLU A 55 -5.44 -3.67 -23.21
C GLU A 55 -3.91 -3.77 -23.32
N GLN A 56 -3.19 -2.79 -22.79
CA GLN A 56 -1.73 -2.82 -22.78
C GLN A 56 -1.19 -3.94 -21.89
N LEU A 57 -1.79 -4.21 -20.73
CA LEU A 57 -1.44 -5.37 -19.90
C LEU A 57 -1.61 -6.68 -20.66
N GLU A 58 -2.71 -6.86 -21.39
CA GLU A 58 -2.97 -8.06 -22.19
C GLU A 58 -1.89 -8.25 -23.28
N LYS A 59 -1.49 -7.17 -23.96
CA LYS A 59 -0.37 -7.19 -24.92
C LYS A 59 0.97 -7.59 -24.28
N LEU A 60 1.16 -7.26 -23.01
CA LEU A 60 2.34 -7.64 -22.22
C LEU A 60 2.22 -9.06 -21.63
N GLY A 61 1.12 -9.77 -21.90
CA GLY A 61 0.90 -11.17 -21.49
C GLY A 61 0.15 -11.35 -20.17
N GLY A 62 -0.30 -10.27 -19.54
CA GLY A 62 -1.18 -10.33 -18.38
C GLY A 62 -2.61 -10.77 -18.73
N LYS A 63 -3.41 -11.09 -17.72
CA LYS A 63 -4.79 -11.57 -17.91
C LYS A 63 -5.78 -10.55 -17.39
N VAL A 64 -6.81 -10.25 -18.18
CA VAL A 64 -7.91 -9.37 -17.77
C VAL A 64 -9.24 -10.11 -17.91
N TYR A 65 -9.94 -10.26 -16.80
CA TYR A 65 -11.28 -10.86 -16.71
C TYR A 65 -12.32 -9.75 -16.64
N ARG A 66 -13.20 -9.68 -17.64
CA ARG A 66 -14.24 -8.65 -17.77
C ARG A 66 -15.65 -9.16 -17.47
N GLN A 67 -15.79 -10.44 -17.13
CA GLN A 67 -17.08 -11.07 -16.86
C GLN A 67 -17.65 -10.78 -15.46
N PHE A 68 -16.90 -10.08 -14.60
CA PHE A 68 -17.30 -9.76 -13.23
C PHE A 68 -17.57 -8.26 -13.12
N ASP A 69 -18.51 -7.73 -13.90
CA ASP A 69 -18.69 -6.29 -14.15
C ASP A 69 -19.83 -5.65 -13.37
N THR A 70 -20.48 -6.40 -12.47
CA THR A 70 -21.63 -5.91 -11.70
C THR A 70 -21.27 -5.51 -10.27
N LYS A 71 -22.16 -4.73 -9.63
CA LYS A 71 -22.04 -4.41 -8.20
C LYS A 71 -22.07 -5.67 -7.33
N VAL A 72 -22.88 -6.67 -7.71
CA VAL A 72 -22.98 -7.94 -6.97
C VAL A 72 -21.63 -8.66 -6.98
N ASP A 73 -20.93 -8.66 -8.11
CA ASP A 73 -19.59 -9.24 -8.20
C ASP A 73 -18.60 -8.55 -7.25
N PHE A 74 -18.69 -7.22 -7.12
CA PHE A 74 -17.84 -6.47 -6.21
C PHE A 74 -18.12 -6.79 -4.72
N GLU A 75 -19.38 -7.05 -4.37
CA GLU A 75 -19.75 -7.51 -3.03
C GLU A 75 -19.20 -8.94 -2.76
N LEU A 76 -19.13 -9.77 -3.81
CA LEU A 76 -18.61 -11.16 -3.77
C LEU A 76 -17.10 -11.27 -4.09
N LYS A 77 -16.35 -10.16 -4.16
CA LYS A 77 -14.96 -10.16 -4.68
C LYS A 77 -14.04 -11.17 -3.99
N GLY A 78 -14.18 -11.37 -2.68
CA GLY A 78 -13.39 -12.36 -1.92
C GLY A 78 -13.63 -13.80 -2.36
N GLU A 79 -14.89 -14.16 -2.63
CA GLU A 79 -15.26 -15.49 -3.13
C GLU A 79 -14.80 -15.69 -4.57
N ILE A 80 -14.99 -14.69 -5.43
CA ILE A 80 -14.56 -14.71 -6.82
C ILE A 80 -13.04 -14.92 -6.90
N ILE A 81 -12.26 -14.13 -6.18
CA ILE A 81 -10.79 -14.26 -6.16
C ILE A 81 -10.36 -15.60 -5.56
N SER A 82 -11.02 -16.07 -4.50
CA SER A 82 -10.77 -17.41 -3.94
C SER A 82 -10.98 -18.51 -4.98
N ASN A 83 -12.02 -18.39 -5.81
CA ASN A 83 -12.29 -19.34 -6.90
C ASN A 83 -11.25 -19.24 -8.03
N VAL A 84 -10.79 -18.03 -8.38
CA VAL A 84 -9.69 -17.84 -9.32
C VAL A 84 -8.42 -18.54 -8.81
N ILE A 85 -8.07 -18.40 -7.53
CA ILE A 85 -6.92 -19.07 -6.92
C ILE A 85 -7.06 -20.60 -7.01
N LYS A 86 -8.25 -21.14 -6.72
CA LYS A 86 -8.53 -22.59 -6.85
C LYS A 86 -8.35 -23.10 -8.28
N ILE A 87 -8.75 -22.31 -9.28
CA ILE A 87 -8.54 -22.64 -10.70
C ILE A 87 -7.04 -22.61 -11.01
N LEU A 88 -6.33 -21.56 -10.61
CA LEU A 88 -4.88 -21.44 -10.82
C LEU A 88 -4.12 -22.62 -10.23
N LYS A 89 -4.49 -23.11 -9.03
CA LYS A 89 -3.86 -24.29 -8.41
C LYS A 89 -3.94 -25.53 -9.29
N ARG A 90 -4.98 -25.65 -10.12
CA ARG A 90 -5.22 -26.80 -11.00
C ARG A 90 -4.58 -26.62 -12.38
N THR A 91 -4.42 -25.39 -12.84
CA THR A 91 -4.03 -25.09 -14.24
C THR A 91 -2.59 -24.56 -14.36
N GLU A 92 -2.02 -24.01 -13.30
CA GLU A 92 -0.74 -23.30 -13.34
C GLU A 92 0.16 -23.64 -12.15
N LYS A 93 1.46 -23.47 -12.34
CA LYS A 93 2.43 -23.52 -11.24
C LYS A 93 2.61 -22.12 -10.68
N PHE A 94 2.50 -21.97 -9.37
CA PHE A 94 2.89 -20.79 -8.62
C PHE A 94 3.38 -21.19 -7.22
N ASP A 95 4.11 -20.31 -6.56
CA ASP A 95 4.54 -20.46 -5.18
C ASP A 95 3.67 -19.59 -4.24
N PHE A 96 3.33 -18.37 -4.66
CA PHE A 96 2.51 -17.42 -3.90
C PHE A 96 1.50 -16.68 -4.78
N VAL A 97 0.41 -16.23 -4.16
CA VAL A 97 -0.56 -15.28 -4.74
C VAL A 97 -0.75 -14.10 -3.81
N PHE A 98 -0.44 -12.91 -4.31
CA PHE A 98 -0.81 -11.65 -3.68
C PHE A 98 -2.18 -11.22 -4.17
N VAL A 99 -3.08 -10.91 -3.24
CA VAL A 99 -4.36 -10.26 -3.53
C VAL A 99 -4.25 -8.83 -3.01
N LEU A 100 -4.28 -7.86 -3.91
CA LEU A 100 -3.97 -6.46 -3.60
C LEU A 100 -5.06 -5.54 -4.15
N ASP A 101 -5.30 -4.45 -3.44
CA ASP A 101 -6.04 -3.31 -3.99
C ASP A 101 -5.13 -2.50 -4.96
N CYS A 102 -5.75 -1.68 -5.82
CA CYS A 102 -5.05 -0.99 -6.92
C CYS A 102 -4.04 0.07 -6.46
N ASP A 103 -4.13 0.49 -5.21
CA ASP A 103 -3.28 1.47 -4.55
C ASP A 103 -2.24 0.83 -3.61
N GLU A 104 -2.11 -0.50 -3.59
CA GLU A 104 -1.17 -1.23 -2.71
C GLU A 104 0.06 -1.74 -3.48
N PHE A 105 1.27 -1.38 -3.02
CA PHE A 105 2.55 -1.77 -3.64
C PHE A 105 3.48 -2.45 -2.62
N ILE A 106 3.95 -3.66 -2.92
CA ILE A 106 4.74 -4.48 -1.98
C ILE A 106 6.14 -3.92 -1.72
N GLY A 107 6.51 -3.72 -0.46
CA GLY A 107 7.88 -3.48 -0.01
C GLY A 107 8.36 -4.54 0.98
N LEU A 108 9.65 -4.58 1.27
CA LEU A 108 10.26 -5.49 2.24
C LEU A 108 10.96 -4.71 3.36
N TRP A 109 10.55 -4.91 4.61
CA TRP A 109 11.35 -4.46 5.75
C TRP A 109 12.66 -5.25 5.83
N LYS A 110 13.77 -4.54 5.73
CA LYS A 110 15.12 -5.06 5.91
C LYS A 110 15.86 -4.13 6.86
N ASN A 111 16.06 -4.61 8.09
CA ASN A 111 16.50 -3.78 9.20
C ASN A 111 15.53 -2.58 9.35
N ASP A 112 16.05 -1.35 9.45
CA ASP A 112 15.25 -0.13 9.57
C ASP A 112 14.93 0.54 8.21
N LYS A 113 15.06 -0.18 7.10
CA LYS A 113 14.73 0.35 5.76
C LYS A 113 13.67 -0.52 5.09
N ILE A 114 12.90 0.09 4.20
CA ILE A 114 12.02 -0.64 3.28
C ILE A 114 12.71 -0.75 1.94
N SER A 115 13.03 -1.98 1.54
CA SER A 115 13.56 -2.29 0.24
C SER A 115 12.44 -2.48 -0.78
N VAL A 116 12.63 -1.86 -1.94
CA VAL A 116 11.86 -2.10 -3.17
C VAL A 116 12.72 -2.81 -4.23
N ASP A 117 13.85 -3.40 -3.82
CA ASP A 117 14.68 -4.16 -4.73
C ASP A 117 14.05 -5.52 -5.06
N ARG A 118 13.89 -5.78 -6.36
CA ARG A 118 13.30 -7.02 -6.87
C ARG A 118 14.05 -8.26 -6.40
N SER A 119 15.38 -8.22 -6.37
CA SER A 119 16.20 -9.38 -6.01
C SER A 119 16.09 -9.70 -4.51
N GLU A 120 15.99 -8.66 -3.67
CA GLU A 120 15.83 -8.79 -2.22
C GLU A 120 14.44 -9.33 -1.86
N ILE A 121 13.38 -8.77 -2.46
CA ILE A 121 12.01 -9.28 -2.29
C ILE A 121 11.93 -10.75 -2.72
N ASN A 122 12.49 -11.10 -3.88
CA ASN A 122 12.52 -12.50 -4.32
C ASN A 122 13.31 -13.39 -3.38
N LYS A 123 14.48 -12.95 -2.89
CA LYS A 123 15.28 -13.71 -1.92
C LYS A 123 14.52 -13.94 -0.62
N TYR A 124 13.78 -12.94 -0.15
CA TYR A 124 12.93 -13.06 1.03
C TYR A 124 11.80 -14.08 0.80
N LEU A 125 11.07 -13.98 -0.31
CA LEU A 125 10.01 -14.94 -0.66
C LEU A 125 10.55 -16.37 -0.79
N CYS A 126 11.77 -16.56 -1.30
CA CYS A 126 12.44 -17.86 -1.33
C CYS A 126 12.71 -18.45 0.06
N SER A 127 12.81 -17.62 1.10
CA SER A 127 13.08 -18.07 2.47
C SER A 127 11.83 -18.51 3.24
N LEU A 128 10.64 -18.22 2.71
CA LEU A 128 9.37 -18.54 3.35
C LEU A 128 9.04 -20.04 3.24
N ASP A 129 8.41 -20.58 4.29
CA ASP A 129 7.95 -21.97 4.34
C ASP A 129 6.67 -22.16 3.52
N LYS A 130 6.77 -22.91 2.43
CA LYS A 130 5.65 -23.15 1.51
C LYS A 130 4.58 -24.10 2.09
N LYS A 131 4.80 -24.65 3.29
CA LYS A 131 3.79 -25.43 4.00
C LYS A 131 2.75 -24.57 4.71
N GLU A 132 3.06 -23.29 4.97
CA GLU A 132 2.12 -22.32 5.53
C GLU A 132 1.10 -21.91 4.47
N GLU A 133 -0.18 -21.85 4.84
CA GLU A 133 -1.24 -21.54 3.88
C GLU A 133 -1.27 -20.04 3.53
N TRP A 134 -0.95 -19.18 4.48
CA TRP A 134 -0.97 -17.74 4.27
C TRP A 134 0.06 -17.01 5.13
N TYR A 135 0.36 -15.79 4.70
CA TYR A 135 1.30 -14.89 5.32
C TYR A 135 0.69 -13.51 5.54
N ARG A 136 0.83 -12.97 6.76
CA ARG A 136 0.36 -11.64 7.13
C ARG A 136 1.36 -10.56 6.77
N ILE A 137 0.87 -9.47 6.19
CA ILE A 137 1.56 -8.20 6.03
C ILE A 137 1.03 -7.29 7.13
N ASN A 138 1.86 -7.03 8.14
CA ASN A 138 1.43 -6.35 9.37
C ASN A 138 1.48 -4.82 9.28
N THR A 139 2.15 -4.25 8.29
CA THR A 139 2.36 -2.81 8.20
C THR A 139 2.00 -2.25 6.83
N CYS A 140 1.59 -0.99 6.82
CA CYS A 140 1.39 -0.19 5.63
C CYS A 140 1.97 1.22 5.77
N MET A 141 2.30 1.81 4.64
CA MET A 141 2.88 3.14 4.51
C MET A 141 1.90 3.99 3.70
N TYR A 142 0.97 4.68 4.37
CA TYR A 142 0.02 5.57 3.70
C TYR A 142 0.75 6.79 3.13
N ASN A 143 0.50 7.14 1.87
CA ASN A 143 1.17 8.27 1.24
C ASN A 143 0.71 9.62 1.82
N ASP A 144 1.62 10.58 1.94
CA ASP A 144 1.28 11.99 2.10
C ASP A 144 1.05 12.60 0.69
N PRO A 145 -0.18 12.98 0.31
CA PRO A 145 -0.47 13.49 -1.03
C PRO A 145 0.17 14.87 -1.27
N SER A 146 0.62 15.57 -0.23
CA SER A 146 1.28 16.88 -0.32
C SER A 146 2.81 16.78 -0.41
N ARG A 147 3.40 15.63 -0.06
CA ARG A 147 4.85 15.45 -0.02
C ARG A 147 5.26 14.06 -0.54
N LYS A 148 5.84 14.02 -1.74
CA LYS A 148 6.35 12.78 -2.34
C LYS A 148 7.42 12.15 -1.46
N GLY A 149 7.42 10.82 -1.39
CA GLY A 149 8.36 10.06 -0.57
C GLY A 149 8.06 10.09 0.93
N TRP A 150 7.04 10.80 1.41
CA TRP A 150 6.65 10.80 2.81
C TRP A 150 5.46 9.87 3.04
N TYR A 151 5.55 9.08 4.11
CA TYR A 151 4.53 8.09 4.42
C TYR A 151 4.18 8.06 5.90
N TRP A 152 2.89 7.87 6.18
CA TRP A 152 2.35 7.62 7.50
C TRP A 152 2.28 6.10 7.76
N PRO A 153 3.10 5.56 8.67
CA PRO A 153 3.08 4.13 9.02
C PRO A 153 1.81 3.79 9.82
N GLN A 154 1.15 2.70 9.46
CA GLN A 154 -0.02 2.15 10.15
C GLN A 154 0.02 0.63 10.19
N GLU A 155 -0.74 0.04 11.11
CA GLU A 155 -0.92 -1.41 11.12
C GLU A 155 -1.79 -1.81 9.93
N ALA A 156 -1.39 -2.87 9.25
CA ALA A 156 -2.13 -3.47 8.17
C ALA A 156 -2.65 -4.84 8.58
N LYS A 157 -3.87 -5.14 8.14
CA LYS A 157 -4.41 -6.49 8.18
C LYS A 157 -4.52 -6.96 6.75
N LYS A 158 -3.42 -7.21 6.06
CA LYS A 158 -3.44 -7.77 4.69
C LYS A 158 -2.59 -9.02 4.67
N GLY A 159 -2.69 -9.81 3.62
CA GLY A 159 -1.85 -10.99 3.48
C GLY A 159 -1.80 -11.53 2.07
N PHE A 160 -1.03 -12.60 1.92
CA PHE A 160 -0.90 -13.33 0.67
C PHE A 160 -0.89 -14.82 0.97
N VAL A 161 -1.25 -15.62 -0.03
CA VAL A 161 -1.44 -17.06 0.13
C VAL A 161 -0.36 -17.83 -0.58
N SER A 162 -0.02 -19.02 -0.07
CA SER A 162 0.92 -19.92 -0.74
C SER A 162 0.20 -20.88 -1.68
N SER A 163 0.96 -21.66 -2.44
CA SER A 163 0.44 -22.74 -3.29
C SER A 163 -0.36 -23.81 -2.54
N CYS A 164 -0.18 -23.96 -1.22
CA CYS A 164 -0.90 -24.97 -0.45
C CYS A 164 -2.25 -24.49 0.10
N PHE A 165 -2.53 -23.18 0.05
CA PHE A 165 -3.76 -22.57 0.59
C PHE A 165 -5.05 -23.24 0.09
N ASP A 166 -5.86 -23.77 1.00
CA ASP A 166 -7.15 -24.40 0.69
C ASP A 166 -8.36 -23.70 1.31
N GLY A 167 -8.15 -22.46 1.77
CA GLY A 167 -9.14 -21.67 2.49
C GLY A 167 -10.03 -20.75 1.64
N SER A 168 -10.60 -19.75 2.30
CA SER A 168 -11.26 -18.60 1.67
C SER A 168 -10.71 -17.28 2.19
N ILE A 169 -10.85 -16.25 1.38
CA ILE A 169 -10.42 -14.89 1.68
C ILE A 169 -11.69 -14.03 1.82
N ASP A 170 -11.74 -13.19 2.85
CA ASP A 170 -12.84 -12.24 3.03
C ASP A 170 -12.84 -11.15 1.93
N ARG A 171 -13.85 -10.29 1.98
CA ARG A 171 -13.98 -9.20 1.02
C ARG A 171 -12.83 -8.21 1.09
N GLY A 172 -12.33 -7.85 2.27
CA GLY A 172 -11.27 -6.84 2.40
C GLY A 172 -9.85 -7.37 2.17
N PHE A 173 -9.72 -8.69 2.00
CA PHE A 173 -8.44 -9.39 2.02
C PHE A 173 -7.71 -9.27 3.37
N HIS A 174 -8.49 -9.09 4.44
CA HIS A 174 -8.05 -8.94 5.82
C HIS A 174 -8.04 -10.24 6.61
N GLU A 175 -8.90 -11.19 6.24
CA GLU A 175 -9.08 -12.44 6.96
C GLU A 175 -8.96 -13.63 6.02
N PHE A 176 -8.13 -14.60 6.45
CA PHE A 176 -7.92 -15.87 5.78
C PHE A 176 -8.56 -16.96 6.63
N LYS A 177 -9.60 -17.61 6.10
CA LYS A 177 -10.27 -18.74 6.76
C LYS A 177 -9.62 -20.02 6.28
N THR A 178 -8.76 -20.60 7.10
CA THR A 178 -7.90 -21.74 6.76
C THR A 178 -7.96 -22.84 7.83
N GLN A 179 -7.64 -24.07 7.43
CA GLN A 179 -7.54 -25.19 8.39
C GLN A 179 -6.21 -25.17 9.15
N LYS A 180 -5.15 -24.66 8.51
CA LYS A 180 -3.85 -24.42 9.13
C LYS A 180 -3.69 -22.94 9.47
N GLY A 181 -2.82 -22.64 10.42
CA GLY A 181 -2.45 -21.25 10.74
C GLY A 181 -1.73 -20.56 9.58
N GLY A 182 -1.36 -19.30 9.80
CA GLY A 182 -0.45 -18.56 8.93
C GLY A 182 0.67 -17.94 9.75
N ARG A 183 1.62 -17.31 9.05
CA ARG A 183 2.75 -16.64 9.68
C ARG A 183 2.79 -15.16 9.35
N GLU A 184 3.44 -14.39 10.20
CA GLU A 184 3.78 -13.03 9.85
C GLU A 184 4.89 -12.98 8.81
N SER A 185 4.90 -11.93 8.02
CA SER A 185 5.95 -11.63 7.05
C SER A 185 6.61 -10.30 7.37
N ASN A 186 7.85 -10.13 6.93
CA ASN A 186 8.55 -8.86 6.91
C ASN A 186 8.15 -7.98 5.72
N LEU A 187 7.14 -8.35 4.93
CA LEU A 187 6.64 -7.47 3.88
C LEU A 187 5.82 -6.34 4.49
N THR A 188 5.73 -5.25 3.74
CA THR A 188 4.88 -4.10 3.97
C THR A 188 4.23 -3.72 2.65
N HIS A 189 3.30 -2.77 2.66
CA HIS A 189 2.86 -2.14 1.43
C HIS A 189 2.90 -0.61 1.52
N PHE A 190 3.32 0.03 0.43
CA PHE A 190 3.04 1.44 0.19
C PHE A 190 1.57 1.54 -0.25
N HIS A 191 0.78 2.33 0.47
CA HIS A 191 -0.65 2.48 0.25
C HIS A 191 -0.93 3.88 -0.28
N TYR A 192 -1.18 3.98 -1.57
CA TYR A 192 -1.53 5.23 -2.25
C TYR A 192 -3.01 5.60 -2.07
N HIS A 193 -3.46 5.55 -0.83
CA HIS A 193 -4.84 5.76 -0.43
C HIS A 193 -5.29 7.20 -0.67
N PHE A 194 -4.38 8.15 -0.41
CA PHE A 194 -4.67 9.57 -0.43
C PHE A 194 -4.36 10.15 -1.82
N LYS A 195 -5.39 10.71 -2.44
CA LYS A 195 -5.33 11.29 -3.79
C LYS A 195 -5.09 12.80 -3.71
N PRO A 196 -4.60 13.47 -4.78
CA PRO A 196 -4.62 14.93 -4.85
C PRO A 196 -6.03 15.46 -4.56
N PHE A 197 -6.14 16.61 -3.88
CA PHE A 197 -7.40 17.11 -3.36
C PHE A 197 -8.54 17.13 -4.39
N LEU A 198 -8.32 17.67 -5.59
CA LEU A 198 -9.34 17.72 -6.64
C LEU A 198 -9.85 16.31 -7.02
N ARG A 199 -8.94 15.34 -7.12
CA ARG A 199 -9.29 13.94 -7.43
C ARG A 199 -9.93 13.23 -6.24
N PHE A 200 -9.56 13.59 -5.03
CA PHE A 200 -10.20 13.11 -3.81
C PHE A 200 -11.68 13.53 -3.76
N ILE A 201 -11.98 14.80 -4.07
CA ILE A 201 -13.35 15.31 -4.13
C ILE A 201 -14.15 14.62 -5.24
N GLU A 202 -13.58 14.51 -6.45
CA GLU A 202 -14.21 13.81 -7.57
C GLU A 202 -14.54 12.34 -7.22
N HIS A 203 -13.58 11.62 -6.61
CA HIS A 203 -13.78 10.24 -6.16
C HIS A 203 -14.87 10.10 -5.10
N CYS A 204 -14.95 11.05 -4.17
CA CYS A 204 -16.05 11.09 -3.18
C CYS A 204 -17.40 11.26 -3.88
N LYS A 205 -17.49 12.14 -4.89
CA LYS A 205 -18.70 12.35 -5.68
C LYS A 205 -19.06 11.10 -6.49
N GLU A 206 -18.13 10.52 -7.24
CA GLU A 206 -18.38 9.30 -8.01
C GLU A 206 -18.96 8.18 -7.12
N LYS A 207 -18.37 7.95 -5.94
CA LYS A 207 -18.86 6.93 -4.98
C LYS A 207 -20.25 7.21 -4.42
N LEU A 208 -20.58 8.48 -4.16
CA LEU A 208 -21.88 8.89 -3.60
C LEU A 208 -22.98 8.95 -4.68
N SER A 209 -22.63 9.20 -5.94
CA SER A 209 -23.59 9.33 -7.05
C SER A 209 -24.44 8.07 -7.27
N HIS A 210 -23.91 6.91 -6.87
CA HIS A 210 -24.63 5.63 -6.91
C HIS A 210 -25.67 5.46 -5.80
N ARG A 211 -25.76 6.41 -4.87
CA ARG A 211 -26.54 6.31 -3.63
C ARG A 211 -27.50 7.48 -3.43
N LEU A 212 -27.13 8.66 -3.90
CA LEU A 212 -27.96 9.86 -3.85
C LEU A 212 -27.67 10.79 -5.04
N ASN A 213 -28.60 11.70 -5.31
CA ASN A 213 -28.34 12.79 -6.24
C ASN A 213 -27.48 13.87 -5.57
N ILE A 214 -26.22 14.00 -6.00
CA ILE A 214 -25.25 14.93 -5.40
C ILE A 214 -25.58 16.39 -5.68
N GLU A 215 -26.31 16.67 -6.76
CA GLU A 215 -26.73 18.03 -7.10
C GLU A 215 -27.94 18.49 -6.25
N ASN A 216 -28.48 17.62 -5.39
CA ASN A 216 -29.57 17.93 -4.47
C ASN A 216 -29.03 18.18 -3.05
N ASP A 217 -28.84 19.45 -2.70
CA ASP A 217 -28.30 19.89 -1.40
C ASP A 217 -29.08 19.35 -0.19
N GLU A 218 -30.41 19.23 -0.27
CA GLU A 218 -31.21 18.69 0.83
C GLU A 218 -30.99 17.20 1.03
N GLU A 219 -30.84 16.46 -0.07
CA GLU A 219 -30.57 15.02 -0.05
C GLU A 219 -29.18 14.74 0.51
N VAL A 220 -28.16 15.52 0.09
CA VAL A 220 -26.79 15.43 0.61
C VAL A 220 -26.76 15.72 2.11
N LYS A 221 -27.41 16.80 2.58
CA LYS A 221 -27.40 17.19 4.00
C LYS A 221 -28.07 16.15 4.90
N ASN A 222 -29.11 15.48 4.41
CA ASN A 222 -29.91 14.54 5.21
C ASN A 222 -29.46 13.08 5.06
N TYR A 223 -28.48 12.77 4.21
CA TYR A 223 -28.03 11.40 3.97
C TYR A 223 -27.31 10.80 5.19
N GLN A 224 -27.86 9.71 5.72
CA GLN A 224 -27.29 8.94 6.85
C GLN A 224 -26.87 7.51 6.46
N GLY A 225 -26.88 7.20 5.16
CA GLY A 225 -26.58 5.86 4.66
C GLY A 225 -25.07 5.54 4.63
N PRO A 226 -24.69 4.36 4.13
CA PRO A 226 -23.28 4.00 4.06
C PRO A 226 -22.51 4.95 3.13
N GLY A 227 -21.29 5.32 3.52
CA GLY A 227 -20.53 6.35 2.81
C GLY A 227 -20.78 7.79 3.28
N VAL A 228 -21.59 8.01 4.32
CA VAL A 228 -21.81 9.35 4.92
C VAL A 228 -20.52 10.09 5.30
N HIS A 229 -19.44 9.38 5.64
CA HIS A 229 -18.13 9.99 5.88
C HIS A 229 -17.57 10.71 4.65
N LEU A 230 -17.91 10.26 3.42
CA LEU A 230 -17.52 10.92 2.18
C LEU A 230 -18.18 12.29 2.04
N ILE A 231 -19.37 12.51 2.64
CA ILE A 231 -20.03 13.82 2.61
C ILE A 231 -19.22 14.83 3.42
N ARG A 232 -18.74 14.43 4.60
CA ARG A 232 -17.82 15.27 5.41
C ARG A 232 -16.54 15.57 4.64
N ASN A 233 -16.04 14.59 3.89
CA ASN A 233 -14.85 14.77 3.05
C ASN A 233 -15.03 15.81 1.94
N MET A 234 -16.24 15.95 1.38
CA MET A 234 -16.54 16.98 0.37
C MET A 234 -16.58 18.41 0.94
N LEU A 235 -16.69 18.56 2.26
CA LEU A 235 -16.71 19.86 2.94
C LEU A 235 -15.29 20.40 3.25
N TYR A 236 -14.25 19.60 3.02
CA TYR A 236 -12.88 20.11 3.12
C TYR A 236 -12.61 21.12 2.02
N ASN A 237 -11.89 22.20 2.37
CA ASN A 237 -11.11 22.93 1.39
C ASN A 237 -9.72 22.27 1.24
N GLU A 238 -9.00 22.62 0.18
CA GLU A 238 -7.69 22.02 -0.11
C GLU A 238 -6.69 22.20 1.03
N GLU A 239 -6.69 23.38 1.64
CA GLU A 239 -5.80 23.72 2.75
C GLU A 239 -6.03 22.81 3.96
N ASN A 240 -7.28 22.63 4.39
CA ASN A 240 -7.66 21.74 5.49
C ASN A 240 -7.37 20.28 5.16
N TYR A 241 -7.58 19.88 3.89
CA TYR A 241 -7.26 18.53 3.44
C TYR A 241 -5.75 18.24 3.54
N ILE A 242 -4.90 19.21 3.21
CA ILE A 242 -3.44 19.06 3.33
C ILE A 242 -3.00 19.13 4.81
N LYS A 243 -3.54 20.08 5.57
CA LYS A 243 -3.16 20.28 6.98
C LYS A 243 -3.48 19.08 7.87
N GLN A 244 -4.48 18.26 7.52
CA GLN A 244 -4.76 17.04 8.27
C GLN A 244 -3.56 16.08 8.33
N PHE A 245 -2.59 16.18 7.41
CA PHE A 245 -1.40 15.34 7.43
C PHE A 245 -0.30 15.84 8.41
N ASN A 246 -0.44 17.05 8.95
CA ASN A 246 0.51 17.61 9.93
C ASN A 246 0.43 16.95 11.31
N VAL A 247 -0.68 16.26 11.62
CA VAL A 247 -0.89 15.61 12.92
C VAL A 247 -0.46 14.14 12.93
N PHE A 248 0.06 13.64 11.81
CA PHE A 248 0.62 12.29 11.72
C PHE A 248 2.14 12.31 11.78
N ILE A 249 2.71 11.34 12.50
CA ILE A 249 4.12 11.00 12.35
C ILE A 249 4.32 10.41 10.96
N THR A 250 5.28 10.94 10.20
CA THR A 250 5.61 10.41 8.87
C THR A 250 7.09 10.11 8.73
N VAL A 251 7.41 9.17 7.86
CA VAL A 251 8.76 8.73 7.55
C VAL A 251 9.06 8.97 6.09
N PHE A 252 10.27 9.43 5.80
CA PHE A 252 10.73 9.67 4.43
C PHE A 252 11.35 8.40 3.84
N LEU A 253 10.78 7.90 2.74
CA LEU A 253 11.16 6.67 2.03
C LEU A 253 11.21 6.93 0.51
N PRO A 254 12.26 7.60 -0.01
CA PRO A 254 12.32 8.05 -1.40
C PRO A 254 12.50 6.92 -2.42
N ASP A 255 13.04 5.76 -2.00
CA ASP A 255 13.42 4.68 -2.91
C ASP A 255 12.25 4.15 -3.75
N PHE A 256 11.04 4.09 -3.16
CA PHE A 256 9.84 3.71 -3.91
C PHE A 256 9.52 4.72 -5.02
N CYS A 257 9.47 6.00 -4.68
CA CYS A 257 9.22 7.10 -5.61
C CYS A 257 10.23 7.12 -6.76
N ASN A 258 11.51 6.89 -6.45
CA ASN A 258 12.59 6.84 -7.44
C ASN A 258 12.47 5.63 -8.35
N LEU A 259 12.17 4.45 -7.81
CA LEU A 259 11.88 3.27 -8.63
C LEU A 259 10.70 3.52 -9.57
N MET A 260 9.62 4.13 -9.09
CA MET A 260 8.45 4.41 -9.93
C MET A 260 8.77 5.38 -11.07
N SER A 261 9.59 6.41 -10.84
CA SER A 261 10.06 7.30 -11.91
C SER A 261 10.90 6.55 -12.95
N VAL A 262 11.83 5.67 -12.52
CA VAL A 262 12.62 4.82 -13.43
C VAL A 262 11.72 3.89 -14.26
N LEU A 263 10.62 3.41 -13.68
CA LEU A 263 9.60 2.61 -14.36
C LEU A 263 8.68 3.44 -15.28
N GLY A 264 8.95 4.74 -15.47
CA GLY A 264 8.16 5.64 -16.31
C GLY A 264 6.78 5.97 -15.72
N CYS A 265 6.61 5.79 -14.41
CA CYS A 265 5.36 6.02 -13.69
C CYS A 265 5.46 7.34 -12.90
N GLU A 266 5.28 8.46 -13.60
CA GLU A 266 5.22 9.77 -12.98
C GLU A 266 3.78 10.30 -12.92
N SER A 267 3.42 10.85 -11.77
CA SER A 267 2.16 11.49 -11.48
C SER A 267 2.34 12.62 -10.47
N THR A 268 1.22 13.22 -10.06
CA THR A 268 1.20 14.23 -9.00
C THR A 268 1.62 13.66 -7.64
N ILE A 269 1.35 12.37 -7.37
CA ILE A 269 1.62 11.73 -6.06
C ILE A 269 2.76 10.71 -6.10
N ILE A 270 3.13 10.21 -7.28
CA ILE A 270 4.25 9.28 -7.49
C ILE A 270 5.24 9.94 -8.45
N GLY A 271 6.53 9.92 -8.17
CA GLY A 271 7.54 10.42 -9.09
C GLY A 271 8.87 10.67 -8.41
N PHE A 272 9.86 11.10 -9.17
CA PHE A 272 11.23 11.25 -8.71
C PHE A 272 11.36 12.19 -7.50
N VAL A 273 12.24 11.82 -6.58
CA VAL A 273 12.66 12.61 -5.42
C VAL A 273 14.19 12.59 -5.38
N SER A 274 14.80 13.76 -5.54
CA SER A 274 16.27 13.90 -5.59
C SER A 274 16.96 13.66 -4.25
N GLU A 275 16.21 13.80 -3.16
CA GLU A 275 16.70 13.62 -1.79
C GLU A 275 16.81 12.13 -1.43
N TYR A 276 17.81 11.80 -0.61
CA TYR A 276 18.06 10.44 -0.12
C TYR A 276 18.31 10.44 1.39
N ASN A 277 18.12 9.28 2.01
CA ASN A 277 18.49 9.06 3.40
C ASN A 277 19.93 8.52 3.46
N GLU A 278 20.77 9.11 4.32
CA GLU A 278 22.08 8.53 4.65
C GLU A 278 21.92 7.13 5.29
N PRO A 279 22.94 6.26 5.25
CA PRO A 279 22.91 4.99 5.97
C PRO A 279 22.60 5.19 7.46
N ASN A 280 21.66 4.40 8.01
CA ASN A 280 21.18 4.44 9.40
C ASN A 280 20.53 5.75 9.88
N HIS A 281 20.44 6.76 9.02
CA HIS A 281 19.79 8.03 9.31
C HIS A 281 18.49 8.11 8.51
N ILE A 282 17.37 8.15 9.21
CA ILE A 282 16.05 8.16 8.60
C ILE A 282 15.38 9.47 8.93
N ARG A 283 14.96 10.24 7.92
CA ARG A 283 14.17 11.44 8.18
C ARG A 283 12.76 11.06 8.64
N VAL A 284 12.37 11.64 9.77
CA VAL A 284 11.05 11.45 10.38
C VAL A 284 10.47 12.82 10.65
N ARG A 285 9.21 13.04 10.29
CA ARG A 285 8.45 14.23 10.63
C ARG A 285 7.59 13.93 11.84
N LYS A 286 7.90 14.56 12.96
CA LYS A 286 7.06 14.53 14.16
C LYS A 286 5.80 15.37 13.89
N PRO A 287 4.63 14.93 14.33
CA PRO A 287 3.42 15.70 14.17
C PRO A 287 3.48 16.98 14.99
N SER A 288 2.75 17.99 14.53
CA SER A 288 2.46 19.18 15.33
C SER A 288 1.31 18.89 16.30
N GLU A 289 1.35 19.50 17.49
CA GLU A 289 0.20 19.48 18.43
C GLU A 289 -1.02 20.22 17.86
N VAL A 290 -0.78 21.14 16.92
CA VAL A 290 -1.79 22.00 16.29
C VAL A 290 -1.76 21.78 14.77
N MET A 291 -2.90 21.44 14.17
CA MET A 291 -3.03 21.03 12.76
C MET A 291 -2.52 22.12 11.79
N GLU A 292 -2.66 23.39 12.17
CA GLU A 292 -2.25 24.56 11.40
C GLU A 292 -0.73 24.71 11.29
N CYS A 293 0.03 24.13 12.22
CA CYS A 293 1.49 24.20 12.23
C CYS A 293 2.09 22.97 11.54
N PRO A 294 3.14 23.14 10.72
CA PRO A 294 3.83 22.01 10.12
C PRO A 294 4.51 21.17 11.21
N GLY A 295 4.58 19.86 10.97
CA GLY A 295 5.39 18.96 11.79
C GLY A 295 6.89 19.28 11.71
N ILE A 296 7.64 18.85 12.71
CA ILE A 296 9.10 19.07 12.79
C ILE A 296 9.83 17.86 12.21
N GLU A 297 10.71 18.10 11.24
CA GLU A 297 11.58 17.06 10.70
C GLU A 297 12.80 16.84 11.59
N ILE A 298 13.08 15.58 11.88
CA ILE A 298 14.23 15.13 12.64
C ILE A 298 14.98 14.05 11.87
N ILE A 299 16.25 13.89 12.18
CA ILE A 299 17.03 12.73 11.77
C ILE A 299 16.96 11.67 12.87
N PHE A 300 16.38 10.51 12.56
CA PHE A 300 16.38 9.33 13.41
C PHE A 300 17.63 8.49 13.12
N ASP A 301 18.50 8.35 14.13
CA ASP A 301 19.65 7.43 14.10
C ASP A 301 19.27 6.11 14.78
N SER A 302 19.17 5.05 13.96
CA SER A 302 18.84 3.71 14.42
C SER A 302 19.80 3.16 15.48
N ASN A 303 21.10 3.39 15.32
CA ASN A 303 22.11 2.82 16.20
C ASN A 303 22.07 3.50 17.56
N GLN A 304 22.05 4.84 17.56
CA GLN A 304 21.92 5.61 18.78
C GLN A 304 20.62 5.26 19.53
N TYR A 305 19.51 5.08 18.81
CA TYR A 305 18.25 4.68 19.43
C TYR A 305 18.34 3.32 20.13
N LEU A 306 18.98 2.33 19.52
CA LEU A 306 19.14 1.00 20.13
C LEU A 306 20.12 1.00 21.31
N GLU A 307 21.17 1.83 21.26
CA GLU A 307 22.09 2.04 22.39
C GLU A 307 21.37 2.65 23.60
N ASP A 308 20.53 3.66 23.36
CA ASP A 308 19.78 4.36 24.41
C ASP A 308 18.59 3.54 24.94
N ASN A 309 18.13 2.54 24.19
CA ASN A 309 16.92 1.75 24.49
C ASN A 309 17.22 0.24 24.46
N PHE A 310 17.98 -0.22 25.46
CA PHE A 310 18.47 -1.60 25.55
C PHE A 310 17.35 -2.65 25.49
N ASP A 311 16.17 -2.37 26.02
CA ASP A 311 15.02 -3.27 25.97
C ASP A 311 14.48 -3.47 24.54
N VAL A 312 14.47 -2.42 23.73
CA VAL A 312 14.12 -2.49 22.31
C VAL A 312 15.16 -3.34 21.57
N ASN A 313 16.44 -3.09 21.82
CA ASN A 313 17.53 -3.88 21.25
C ASN A 313 17.45 -5.36 21.64
N ALA A 314 17.20 -5.65 22.92
CA ALA A 314 17.05 -7.02 23.44
C ALA A 314 15.82 -7.74 22.86
N SER A 315 14.76 -7.01 22.50
CA SER A 315 13.57 -7.60 21.86
C SER A 315 13.81 -8.04 20.40
N GLY A 316 14.85 -7.52 19.75
CA GLY A 316 15.10 -7.69 18.31
C GLY A 316 14.10 -6.94 17.41
N THR A 317 13.27 -6.07 17.99
CA THR A 317 12.35 -5.20 17.23
C THR A 317 13.15 -4.17 16.45
N LYS A 318 12.76 -3.94 15.19
CA LYS A 318 13.37 -2.92 14.32
C LYS A 318 13.20 -1.54 14.98
N SER A 319 14.28 -0.79 15.14
CA SER A 319 14.32 0.46 15.91
C SER A 319 13.32 1.50 15.37
N ILE A 320 13.27 1.68 14.06
CA ILE A 320 12.37 2.65 13.42
C ILE A 320 10.91 2.21 13.55
N VAL A 321 10.63 0.91 13.45
CA VAL A 321 9.28 0.37 13.63
C VAL A 321 8.85 0.61 15.07
N HIS A 322 9.69 0.25 16.05
CA HIS A 322 9.39 0.53 17.45
C HIS A 322 9.11 2.01 17.68
N TYR A 323 9.96 2.90 17.17
CA TYR A 323 9.81 4.34 17.34
C TYR A 323 8.51 4.88 16.73
N LEU A 324 8.18 4.48 15.50
CA LEU A 324 7.01 4.97 14.76
C LEU A 324 5.68 4.51 15.39
N TYR A 325 5.62 3.29 15.94
CA TYR A 325 4.38 2.72 16.47
C TYR A 325 4.21 2.89 17.98
N CYS A 326 5.31 2.95 18.74
CA CYS A 326 5.29 2.99 20.20
C CYS A 326 6.13 4.15 20.73
N GLY A 327 7.42 4.16 20.38
CA GLY A 327 8.43 5.00 21.02
C GLY A 327 8.18 6.50 20.93
N TYR A 328 7.58 7.01 19.85
CA TYR A 328 7.25 8.44 19.73
C TYR A 328 6.31 8.93 20.85
N ASN A 329 5.34 8.11 21.25
CA ASN A 329 4.36 8.47 22.27
C ASN A 329 4.85 8.17 23.71
N GLU A 330 5.99 7.50 23.84
CA GLU A 330 6.58 7.16 25.13
C GLU A 330 7.42 8.32 25.66
N LYS A 331 6.98 8.94 26.75
CA LYS A 331 7.62 10.14 27.36
C LYS A 331 9.12 9.99 27.68
N ASN A 332 9.62 8.75 27.81
CA ASN A 332 11.00 8.46 28.19
C ASN A 332 11.91 8.10 27.00
N ARG A 333 11.37 8.00 25.77
CA ARG A 333 12.15 7.65 24.58
C ARG A 333 12.61 8.93 23.88
N LYS A 334 13.78 9.42 24.23
CA LYS A 334 14.35 10.61 23.57
C LYS A 334 15.14 10.17 22.33
N VAL A 335 14.79 10.73 21.19
CA VAL A 335 15.68 10.78 20.02
C VAL A 335 16.46 12.08 20.15
N LYS A 336 17.81 12.03 20.09
CA LYS A 336 18.61 13.25 20.00
C LYS A 336 18.23 13.96 18.69
N ASN A 337 17.49 15.05 18.80
CA ASN A 337 17.12 15.84 17.63
C ASN A 337 18.40 16.43 17.04
N ILE A 338 18.79 15.98 15.85
CA ILE A 338 19.53 16.84 14.94
C ILE A 338 18.44 17.58 14.19
N ASP A 339 18.08 18.77 14.68
CA ASP A 339 17.13 19.63 13.97
C ASP A 339 17.75 19.99 12.63
N ILE A 340 17.09 19.59 11.56
CA ILE A 340 17.37 20.12 10.23
C ILE A 340 16.66 21.48 10.21
N SER A 341 17.33 22.53 10.69
CA SER A 341 16.83 23.89 10.49
C SER A 341 16.58 24.08 9.00
N PHE A 342 15.32 24.34 8.64
CA PHE A 342 14.88 24.52 7.25
C PHE A 342 15.83 25.46 6.52
N VAL A 343 16.41 24.98 5.41
CA VAL A 343 16.89 25.88 4.36
C VAL A 343 15.63 26.30 3.60
N GLU A 344 15.32 27.60 3.66
CA GLU A 344 14.16 28.23 2.99
C GLU A 344 14.05 27.89 1.50
#